data_AF-A0A842TG22-F1
#
_entry.id   AF-A0A842TG22-F1
#
_cell.length_a   1.000
_cell.length_b   1.000
_cell.length_c   1.000
_cell.angle_alpha   90.00
_cell.angle_beta   90.00
_cell.angle_gamma   90.00
#
_symmetry.space_group_name_H-M   'P 1'
#
loop_
_entity.id
_entity.type
_entity.pdbx_description
1 polymer ?
#
loop_
_entity_poly.entity_id
_entity_poly.type
_entity_poly.pdbx_seq_one_letter_code
_entity_poly.pdbx_strand_id
1 'polypeptide(L)'
;MSEETEKIKIDIKALETPAGPVPTIEAIKEIVKGLNILNDEMIKNKDAINDEVIKMLESVERELKSLKKLLAEETISFSALKESVSSINDKIDKEIKEEKTNFNEMKKSIDELNQTIKSFESKLESKIYSILKKIIKPKSTS
;
A
#
# COMPACT_ATOMS: atom_id res chain seq x y z
N MET A 1 28.89 -5.10 -31.25
CA MET A 1 30.02 -4.88 -32.17
C MET A 1 31.20 -4.54 -31.28
N SER A 2 32.04 -5.53 -30.99
CA SER A 2 33.24 -5.37 -30.15
C SER A 2 34.30 -4.66 -30.99
N GLU A 3 34.51 -3.38 -30.75
CA GLU A 3 35.69 -2.68 -31.25
C GLU A 3 36.93 -3.40 -30.70
N GLU A 4 37.72 -3.99 -31.58
CA GLU A 4 39.04 -4.49 -31.23
C GLU A 4 39.82 -3.31 -30.64
N THR A 5 40.11 -3.36 -29.34
CA THR A 5 41.12 -2.48 -28.72
C THR A 5 42.39 -2.61 -29.53
N GLU A 6 42.71 -1.60 -30.34
CA GLU A 6 43.99 -1.49 -31.04
C GLU A 6 45.08 -1.53 -29.97
N LYS A 7 45.73 -2.68 -29.81
CA LYS A 7 46.89 -2.80 -28.93
C LYS A 7 47.98 -1.95 -29.54
N ILE A 8 48.33 -0.84 -28.87
CA ILE A 8 49.49 -0.02 -29.23
C ILE A 8 50.73 -0.90 -29.10
N LYS A 9 51.24 -1.41 -30.23
CA LYS A 9 52.52 -2.14 -30.30
C LYS A 9 53.64 -1.10 -30.42
N ILE A 10 54.57 -1.12 -29.47
CA ILE A 10 55.77 -0.26 -29.48
C ILE A 10 56.98 -1.15 -29.67
N ASP A 11 57.61 -1.09 -30.85
CA ASP A 11 58.80 -1.86 -31.17
C ASP A 11 60.07 -1.13 -30.71
N ILE A 12 60.64 -1.57 -29.58
CA ILE A 12 61.81 -0.92 -28.97
C ILE A 12 63.09 -1.37 -29.69
N LYS A 13 63.69 -0.47 -30.47
CA LYS A 13 65.04 -0.68 -31.04
C LYS A 13 66.11 -0.41 -29.98
N ALA A 14 66.95 -1.40 -29.71
CA ALA A 14 68.06 -1.30 -28.77
C ALA A 14 69.42 -1.41 -29.47
N LEU A 15 70.42 -0.71 -28.97
CA LEU A 15 71.81 -0.78 -29.38
C LEU A 15 72.58 -1.66 -28.39
N GLU A 16 73.32 -2.64 -28.88
CA GLU A 16 74.14 -3.50 -28.03
C GLU A 16 75.35 -2.71 -27.50
N THR A 17 75.50 -2.67 -26.17
CA THR A 17 76.66 -2.06 -25.50
C THR A 17 77.36 -3.12 -24.63
N PRO A 18 78.62 -2.89 -24.22
CA PRO A 18 79.35 -3.82 -23.33
C PRO A 18 78.66 -4.10 -21.98
N ALA A 19 77.75 -3.22 -21.56
CA ALA A 19 76.93 -3.38 -20.34
C ALA A 19 75.54 -4.00 -20.61
N GLY A 20 75.23 -4.33 -21.87
CA GLY A 20 73.95 -4.87 -22.32
C GLY A 20 73.24 -4.00 -23.38
N PRO A 21 72.07 -4.44 -23.89
CA PRO A 21 71.28 -3.69 -24.86
C PRO A 21 70.64 -2.46 -24.22
N VAL A 22 70.87 -1.29 -24.81
CA VAL A 22 70.30 0.00 -24.34
C VAL A 22 69.36 0.56 -25.42
N PRO A 23 68.15 1.00 -25.08
CA PRO A 23 67.22 1.60 -26.04
C PRO A 23 67.83 2.80 -26.77
N THR A 24 67.54 2.97 -28.06
CA THR A 24 67.94 4.18 -28.78
C THR A 24 67.11 5.38 -28.34
N ILE A 25 67.62 6.59 -28.57
CA ILE A 25 66.89 7.84 -28.29
C ILE A 25 65.57 7.88 -29.08
N GLU A 26 65.54 7.32 -30.30
CA GLU A 26 64.35 7.18 -31.12
C GLU A 26 63.32 6.23 -30.49
N ALA A 27 63.76 5.11 -29.94
CA ALA A 27 62.87 4.18 -29.24
C ALA A 27 62.25 4.82 -27.98
N ILE A 28 63.03 5.64 -27.25
CA ILE A 28 62.51 6.41 -26.12
C ILE A 28 61.45 7.43 -26.58
N LYS A 29 61.67 8.11 -27.72
CA LYS A 29 60.68 9.05 -28.29
C LYS A 29 59.39 8.34 -28.70
N GLU A 30 59.47 7.13 -29.25
CA GLU A 30 58.29 6.33 -29.60
C GLU A 30 57.52 5.87 -28.37
N ILE A 31 58.20 5.46 -27.30
CA ILE A 31 57.57 5.16 -26.00
C ILE A 31 56.84 6.38 -25.45
N VAL A 32 57.48 7.55 -25.43
CA VAL A 32 56.86 8.80 -24.95
C VAL A 32 55.63 9.17 -25.78
N LYS A 33 55.69 9.00 -27.11
CA LYS A 33 54.54 9.24 -28.00
C LYS A 33 53.39 8.28 -27.71
N GLY A 34 53.66 6.99 -27.52
CA GLY A 34 52.65 6.00 -27.15
C GLY A 34 52.00 6.30 -25.79
N LEU A 35 52.78 6.72 -24.80
CA LEU A 35 52.28 7.13 -23.49
C LEU A 35 51.39 8.38 -23.56
N ASN A 36 51.72 9.36 -24.42
CA ASN A 36 50.88 10.54 -24.62
C ASN A 36 49.52 10.19 -25.24
N ILE A 37 49.50 9.29 -26.22
CA ILE A 37 48.24 8.81 -26.83
C ILE A 37 47.38 8.10 -25.78
N LEU A 38 47.98 7.21 -24.99
CA LEU A 38 47.29 6.49 -23.92
C LEU A 38 46.74 7.46 -22.86
N ASN A 39 47.50 8.50 -22.51
CA ASN A 39 47.06 9.52 -21.57
C ASN A 39 45.86 10.32 -22.12
N ASP A 40 45.90 10.72 -23.38
CA ASP A 40 44.80 11.44 -24.02
C ASP A 40 43.52 10.58 -24.13
N GLU A 41 43.66 9.29 -24.45
CA GLU A 41 42.55 8.33 -24.42
C GLU A 41 42.01 8.12 -23.02
N MET A 42 42.88 8.02 -22.02
CA MET A 42 42.46 7.87 -20.62
C MET A 42 41.68 9.09 -20.12
N ILE A 43 42.10 10.30 -20.51
CA ILE A 43 41.37 11.53 -20.19
C ILE A 43 40.00 11.53 -20.87
N LYS A 44 39.93 11.23 -22.17
CA LYS A 44 38.65 11.16 -22.90
C LYS A 44 37.69 10.13 -22.32
N ASN A 45 38.19 8.94 -21.98
CA ASN A 45 37.39 7.88 -21.38
C ASN A 45 36.89 8.27 -19.99
N LYS A 46 37.72 8.93 -19.19
CA LYS A 46 37.31 9.46 -17.88
C LYS A 46 36.18 10.46 -18.03
N ASP A 47 36.27 11.39 -18.97
CA ASP A 47 35.24 12.40 -19.21
C ASP A 47 33.94 11.76 -19.69
N ALA A 48 34.03 10.80 -20.63
CA ALA A 48 32.86 10.04 -21.11
C ALA A 48 32.16 9.25 -19.99
N ILE A 49 32.93 8.56 -19.14
CA ILE A 49 32.38 7.83 -17.98
C ILE A 49 31.72 8.79 -17.00
N ASN A 50 32.36 9.92 -16.69
CA ASN A 50 31.79 10.92 -15.79
C ASN A 50 30.45 11.46 -16.31
N ASP A 51 30.38 11.81 -17.60
CA ASP A 51 29.15 12.31 -18.22
C ASP A 51 28.02 11.27 -18.18
N GLU A 52 28.35 10.00 -18.42
CA GLU A 52 27.38 8.90 -18.35
C GLU A 52 26.88 8.69 -16.92
N VAL A 53 27.78 8.68 -15.94
CA VAL A 53 27.44 8.58 -14.52
C VAL A 53 26.55 9.75 -14.07
N ILE A 54 26.85 10.98 -14.49
CA ILE A 54 26.03 12.16 -14.18
C ILE A 54 24.62 11.99 -14.76
N LYS A 55 24.48 11.57 -16.02
CA LYS A 55 23.17 11.33 -16.64
C LYS A 55 22.37 10.25 -15.92
N MET A 56 23.02 9.17 -15.50
CA MET A 56 22.37 8.12 -14.70
C MET A 56 21.89 8.68 -13.36
N LEU A 57 22.72 9.44 -12.65
CA LEU A 57 22.35 10.07 -11.38
C LEU A 57 21.17 11.03 -11.53
N GLU A 58 21.15 11.86 -12.58
CA GLU A 58 20.03 12.75 -12.88
C GLU A 58 18.73 11.99 -13.19
N SER A 59 18.82 10.82 -13.81
CA SER A 59 17.66 9.95 -14.06
C SER A 59 17.14 9.37 -12.75
N VAL A 60 18.03 8.83 -11.92
CA VAL A 60 17.69 8.28 -10.61
C VAL A 60 17.06 9.34 -9.71
N GLU A 61 17.59 10.57 -9.71
CA GLU A 61 17.01 11.67 -8.93
C GLU A 61 15.59 12.01 -9.38
N ARG A 62 15.34 12.05 -10.70
CA ARG A 62 14.01 12.28 -11.26
C ARG A 62 13.01 11.18 -10.86
N GLU A 63 13.42 9.92 -10.96
CA GLU A 63 12.60 8.79 -10.54
C GLU A 63 12.31 8.84 -9.03
N LEU A 64 13.32 9.13 -8.21
CA LEU A 64 13.16 9.26 -6.75
C LEU A 64 12.19 10.37 -6.38
N LYS A 65 12.23 11.50 -7.10
CA LYS A 65 11.28 12.61 -6.90
C LYS A 65 9.86 12.22 -7.29
N SER A 66 9.69 11.48 -8.38
CA SER A 66 8.40 10.93 -8.80
C SER A 66 7.83 9.97 -7.75
N LEU A 67 8.67 9.06 -7.26
CA LEU A 67 8.29 8.07 -6.25
C LEU A 67 7.87 8.72 -4.93
N LYS A 68 8.59 9.77 -4.49
CA LYS A 68 8.20 10.57 -3.32
C LYS A 68 6.83 11.23 -3.49
N LYS A 69 6.52 11.72 -4.70
CA LYS A 69 5.22 12.32 -5.00
C LYS A 69 4.10 11.28 -4.93
N LEU A 70 4.29 10.12 -5.57
CA LEU A 70 3.33 9.02 -5.52
C LEU A 70 3.08 8.55 -4.08
N LEU A 71 4.14 8.41 -3.29
CA LEU A 71 4.04 7.98 -1.89
C LEU A 71 3.27 8.99 -1.04
N ALA A 72 3.42 10.30 -1.30
CA ALA A 72 2.63 11.34 -0.63
C ALA A 72 1.14 11.27 -1.03
N GLU A 73 0.83 11.13 -2.32
CA GLU A 73 -0.54 10.99 -2.83
C GLU A 73 -1.23 9.74 -2.26
N GLU A 74 -0.51 8.63 -2.18
CA GLU A 74 -1.03 7.38 -1.63
C GLU A 74 -1.23 7.45 -0.11
N THR A 75 -0.35 8.14 0.62
CA THR A 75 -0.50 8.41 2.06
C THR A 75 -1.75 9.23 2.35
N ILE A 76 -2.02 10.26 1.55
CA ILE A 76 -3.23 11.09 1.66
C ILE A 76 -4.47 10.24 1.36
N SER A 77 -4.44 9.47 0.27
CA SER A 77 -5.53 8.59 -0.14
C SER A 77 -5.86 7.54 0.91
N PHE A 78 -4.83 6.93 1.51
CA PHE A 78 -4.99 5.96 2.59
C PHE A 78 -5.58 6.60 3.85
N SER A 79 -5.16 7.83 4.19
CA SER A 79 -5.72 8.57 5.33
C SER A 79 -7.20 8.88 5.13
N ALA A 80 -7.60 9.31 3.93
CA ALA A 80 -9.00 9.56 3.57
C ALA A 80 -9.84 8.26 3.58
N LEU A 81 -9.27 7.14 3.11
CA LEU A 81 -9.91 5.84 3.18
C LEU A 81 -10.13 5.41 4.63
N LYS A 82 -9.13 5.57 5.49
CA LYS A 82 -9.22 5.25 6.92
C LYS A 82 -10.33 6.05 7.60
N GLU A 83 -10.43 7.34 7.31
CA GLU A 83 -11.49 8.21 7.85
C GLU A 83 -12.88 7.77 7.34
N SER A 84 -12.99 7.44 6.05
CA SER A 84 -14.23 6.92 5.46
C SER A 84 -14.68 5.60 6.10
N VAL A 85 -13.74 4.68 6.32
CA VAL A 85 -14.02 3.40 7.01
C VAL A 85 -14.46 3.64 8.44
N SER A 86 -13.80 4.56 9.16
CA SER A 86 -14.22 4.94 10.52
C SER A 86 -15.64 5.48 10.54
N SER A 87 -15.99 6.37 9.60
CA SER A 87 -17.35 6.92 9.49
C SER A 87 -18.39 5.86 9.18
N ILE A 88 -18.07 4.88 8.32
CA ILE A 88 -18.94 3.74 8.05
C ILE A 88 -19.15 2.91 9.32
N ASN A 89 -18.07 2.65 10.07
CA ASN A 89 -18.16 1.89 11.32
C ASN A 89 -19.04 2.60 12.36
N ASP A 90 -18.89 3.91 12.51
CA ASP A 90 -19.72 4.71 13.41
C ASP A 90 -21.21 4.69 13.01
N LYS A 91 -21.51 4.70 11.70
CA LYS A 91 -22.88 4.55 11.19
C LYS A 91 -23.45 3.18 11.50
N ILE A 92 -22.68 2.11 11.29
CA ILE A 92 -23.09 0.74 11.62
C ILE A 92 -23.40 0.63 13.12
N ASP A 93 -22.52 1.14 13.98
CA ASP A 93 -22.72 1.10 15.43
C ASP A 93 -23.97 1.89 15.86
N LYS A 94 -24.28 2.99 15.17
CA LYS A 94 -25.50 3.77 15.40
C LYS A 94 -26.75 3.00 15.00
N GLU A 95 -26.78 2.43 13.79
CA GLU A 95 -27.90 1.62 13.28
C GLU A 95 -28.17 0.41 14.20
N ILE A 96 -27.11 -0.29 14.64
CA ILE A 96 -27.25 -1.41 15.58
C ILE A 96 -27.89 -0.97 16.90
N LYS A 97 -27.54 0.22 17.42
CA LYS A 97 -28.14 0.76 18.65
C LYS A 97 -29.61 1.13 18.45
N GLU A 98 -29.95 1.75 17.34
CA GLU A 98 -31.33 2.10 16.99
C GLU A 98 -32.18 0.83 16.81
N GLU A 99 -31.69 -0.15 16.06
CA GLU A 99 -32.37 -1.43 15.85
C GLU A 99 -32.58 -2.19 17.16
N LYS A 100 -31.56 -2.22 18.04
CA LYS A 100 -31.71 -2.82 19.38
C LYS A 100 -32.76 -2.10 20.23
N THR A 101 -32.87 -0.78 20.10
CA THR A 101 -33.90 0.01 20.80
C THR A 101 -35.28 -0.32 20.27
N ASN A 102 -35.46 -0.29 18.95
CA ASN A 102 -36.70 -0.66 18.27
C ASN A 102 -37.15 -2.09 18.62
N PHE A 103 -36.20 -3.04 18.67
CA PHE A 103 -36.49 -4.41 19.06
C PHE A 103 -36.97 -4.53 20.51
N ASN A 104 -36.37 -3.77 21.44
CA ASN A 104 -36.82 -3.74 22.82
C ASN A 104 -38.21 -3.13 22.97
N GLU A 105 -38.53 -2.08 22.23
CA GLU A 105 -39.86 -1.47 22.21
C GLU A 105 -40.91 -2.42 21.63
N MET A 106 -40.58 -3.10 20.54
CA MET A 106 -41.45 -4.12 19.95
C MET A 106 -41.70 -5.26 20.94
N LYS A 107 -40.66 -5.76 21.60
CA LYS A 107 -40.78 -6.79 22.63
C LYS A 107 -41.72 -6.35 23.77
N LYS A 108 -41.55 -5.13 24.26
CA LYS A 108 -42.43 -4.56 25.28
C LYS A 108 -43.89 -4.50 24.82
N SER A 109 -44.11 -4.08 23.57
CA SER A 109 -45.45 -3.99 22.99
C SER A 109 -46.12 -5.37 22.85
N ILE A 110 -45.34 -6.40 22.50
CA ILE A 110 -45.79 -7.80 22.46
C ILE A 110 -46.14 -8.29 23.87
N ASP A 111 -45.32 -7.98 24.87
CA ASP A 111 -45.58 -8.36 26.27
C ASP A 111 -46.86 -7.70 26.80
N GLU A 112 -47.08 -6.42 26.51
CA GLU A 112 -48.31 -5.69 26.85
C GLU A 112 -49.55 -6.27 26.15
N LEU A 113 -49.42 -6.63 24.87
CA LEU A 113 -50.48 -7.31 24.13
C LEU A 113 -50.83 -8.67 24.75
N ASN A 114 -49.82 -9.47 25.08
CA ASN A 114 -50.00 -10.77 25.72
C ASN A 114 -50.71 -10.65 27.09
N GLN A 115 -50.36 -9.64 27.88
CA GLN A 115 -51.06 -9.36 29.15
C GLN A 115 -52.53 -8.95 28.90
N THR A 116 -52.77 -8.14 27.87
CA THR A 116 -54.12 -7.71 27.49
C THR A 116 -54.98 -8.90 27.06
N ILE A 117 -54.44 -9.82 26.25
CA ILE A 117 -55.12 -11.05 25.83
C ILE A 117 -55.46 -11.91 27.04
N LYS A 118 -54.51 -12.17 27.94
CA LYS A 118 -54.77 -12.94 29.17
C LYS A 118 -55.86 -12.31 30.04
N SER A 119 -55.84 -10.98 30.21
CA SER A 119 -56.89 -10.27 30.94
C SER A 119 -58.26 -10.41 30.27
N PHE A 120 -58.29 -10.36 28.94
CA PHE A 120 -59.50 -10.56 28.17
C PHE A 120 -60.05 -11.98 28.34
N GLU A 121 -59.20 -13.00 28.23
CA GLU A 121 -59.55 -14.41 28.46
C GLU A 121 -60.16 -14.61 29.85
N SER A 122 -59.51 -14.14 30.91
CA SER A 122 -60.03 -14.26 32.29
C SER A 122 -61.37 -13.54 32.48
N LYS A 123 -61.56 -12.36 31.86
CA LYS A 123 -62.85 -11.65 31.90
C LYS A 123 -63.94 -12.42 31.15
N LEU A 124 -63.59 -13.06 30.04
CA LEU A 124 -64.52 -13.84 29.24
C LEU A 124 -64.96 -15.09 29.99
N GLU A 125 -64.02 -15.82 30.61
CA GLU A 125 -64.30 -16.96 31.49
C GLU A 125 -65.22 -16.56 32.65
N SER A 126 -64.90 -15.46 33.34
CA SER A 126 -65.73 -14.96 34.45
C SER A 126 -67.18 -14.65 33.99
N LYS A 127 -67.34 -14.02 32.83
CA LYS A 127 -68.67 -13.76 32.25
C LYS A 127 -69.41 -15.05 31.94
N ILE A 128 -68.76 -16.03 31.30
CA ILE A 128 -69.34 -17.35 31.00
C ILE A 128 -69.80 -18.02 32.28
N TYR A 129 -68.97 -18.08 33.31
CA TYR A 129 -69.33 -18.64 34.62
C TYR A 129 -70.55 -17.93 35.24
N SER A 130 -70.62 -16.59 35.14
CA SER A 130 -71.77 -15.83 35.67
C SER A 130 -73.07 -16.17 34.96
N ILE A 131 -73.03 -16.36 33.64
CA ILE A 131 -74.18 -16.72 32.81
C ILE A 131 -74.64 -18.13 33.16
N LEU A 132 -73.72 -19.10 33.20
CA LEU A 132 -74.03 -20.48 33.57
C LEU A 132 -74.66 -20.55 34.97
N LYS A 133 -74.12 -19.81 35.96
CA LYS A 133 -74.68 -19.75 37.32
C LYS A 133 -76.10 -19.17 37.35
N LYS A 134 -76.44 -18.21 36.48
CA LYS A 134 -77.80 -17.68 36.36
C LYS A 134 -78.77 -18.69 35.76
N ILE A 135 -78.32 -19.49 34.79
CA ILE A 135 -79.14 -20.53 34.13
C ILE A 135 -79.39 -21.71 35.07
N ILE A 136 -78.37 -22.12 35.85
CA ILE A 136 -78.42 -23.30 36.73
C ILE A 136 -79.12 -23.00 38.06
N LYS A 137 -79.34 -21.72 38.43
CA LYS A 137 -80.10 -21.39 39.65
C LYS A 137 -81.52 -21.98 39.54
N PRO A 138 -81.93 -22.89 40.44
CA PRO A 138 -83.25 -23.48 40.36
C PRO A 138 -84.28 -22.36 40.48
N LYS A 139 -85.31 -22.38 39.62
CA LYS A 139 -86.52 -21.61 39.87
C LYS A 139 -87.02 -22.05 41.24
N SER A 140 -86.81 -21.23 42.27
CA SER A 140 -87.45 -21.42 43.56
C SER A 140 -88.95 -21.34 43.30
N THR A 141 -89.57 -22.50 43.31
CA THR A 141 -91.02 -22.69 43.36
C THR A 141 -91.57 -21.85 44.51
N SER A 142 -92.29 -20.79 44.15
CA SER A 142 -93.38 -20.23 44.96
C SER A 142 -94.68 -20.60 44.29
#